data_AF-A0A838DKC9-F1
#
_entry.id   AF-A0A838DKC9-F1
#
_cell.length_a   1.000
_cell.length_b   1.000
_cell.length_c   1.000
_cell.angle_alpha   90.00
_cell.angle_beta   90.00
_cell.angle_gamma   90.00
#
_symmetry.space_group_name_H-M   'P 1'
#
loop_
_entity.id
_entity.type
_entity.pdbx_description
1 polymer ?
#
loop_
_entity_poly.entity_id
_entity_poly.type
_entity_poly.pdbx_seq_one_letter_code
_entity_poly.pdbx_strand_id
1 'polypeptide(L)'
;MEIKAYAVLVLPFVVLIYLGFLLFIRPPRPVIQATLLGGLTMGIINVLADLLAYYANWWHYDLSWLILHLPLPFYATPILIYGGVGYLLIWRFWQGRGRWFALLLLIGIPLFRAFTDFFGTNVSHSSYAVWASPLAAILNLLQWLIAFYAGYFVFRLLAPARVAPAMTTQRDERDGQEAKVFPES
;
A
#
# COMPACT_ATOMS: atom_id res chain seq x y z
N MET A 1 -4.78 -20.03 15.43
CA MET A 1 -3.32 -19.79 15.33
C MET A 1 -2.94 -18.74 16.36
N GLU A 2 -1.85 -18.88 17.10
CA GLU A 2 -1.42 -17.79 17.98
C GLU A 2 -0.93 -16.60 17.15
N ILE A 3 -1.29 -15.36 17.53
CA ILE A 3 -0.79 -14.15 16.85
C ILE A 3 0.75 -14.10 16.80
N LYS A 4 1.42 -14.76 17.75
CA LYS A 4 2.87 -14.96 17.80
C LYS A 4 3.39 -15.72 16.58
N ALA A 5 2.68 -16.77 16.14
CA ALA A 5 3.08 -17.54 14.97
C ALA A 5 3.02 -16.69 13.69
N TYR A 6 2.03 -15.80 13.56
CA TYR A 6 2.00 -14.83 12.46
C TYR A 6 3.20 -13.88 12.51
N ALA A 7 3.50 -13.34 13.70
CA ALA A 7 4.64 -12.45 13.88
C ALA A 7 5.99 -13.12 13.55
N VAL A 8 6.14 -14.42 13.83
CA VAL A 8 7.39 -15.15 13.56
C VAL A 8 7.49 -15.65 12.13
N LEU A 9 6.38 -16.09 11.52
CA LEU A 9 6.42 -16.76 10.22
C LEU A 9 6.07 -15.85 9.05
N VAL A 10 5.10 -14.95 9.23
CA VAL A 10 4.57 -14.12 8.14
C VAL A 10 5.27 -12.78 8.07
N LEU A 11 5.50 -12.14 9.21
CA LEU A 11 6.11 -10.81 9.24
C LEU A 11 7.50 -10.75 8.58
N PRO A 12 8.43 -11.71 8.82
CA PRO A 12 9.73 -11.68 8.12
C PRO A 12 9.57 -11.83 6.62
N PHE A 13 8.62 -12.66 6.17
CA PHE A 13 8.35 -12.85 4.74
C PHE A 13 7.81 -11.58 4.08
N VAL A 14 6.90 -10.86 4.76
CA VAL A 14 6.38 -9.55 4.33
C VAL A 14 7.53 -8.54 4.16
N VAL A 15 8.45 -8.48 5.14
CA VAL A 15 9.63 -7.61 5.07
C VAL A 15 10.54 -8.00 3.91
N LEU A 16 10.84 -9.29 3.73
CA LEU A 16 11.69 -9.77 2.64
C LEU A 16 11.09 -9.47 1.26
N ILE A 17 9.79 -9.64 1.08
CA ILE A 17 9.10 -9.27 -0.16
C ILE A 17 9.29 -7.77 -0.43
N TYR A 18 9.00 -6.91 0.56
CA TYR A 18 9.15 -5.47 0.40
C TYR A 18 10.58 -5.09 0.01
N LEU A 19 11.58 -5.62 0.71
CA LEU A 19 13.00 -5.40 0.39
C LEU A 19 13.37 -5.91 -1.01
N GLY A 20 12.82 -7.05 -1.43
CA GLY A 20 12.99 -7.57 -2.79
C GLY A 20 12.52 -6.58 -3.85
N PHE A 21 11.32 -6.02 -3.69
CA PHE A 21 10.82 -4.98 -4.61
C PHE A 21 11.70 -3.74 -4.64
N LEU A 22 12.22 -3.29 -3.49
CA LEU A 22 13.17 -2.17 -3.44
C LEU A 22 14.46 -2.49 -4.19
N LEU A 23 14.99 -3.71 -4.05
CA LEU A 23 16.22 -4.14 -4.71
C LEU A 23 16.10 -4.15 -6.24
N PHE A 24 14.95 -4.59 -6.76
CA PHE A 24 14.70 -4.71 -8.20
C PHE A 24 14.24 -3.39 -8.85
N ILE A 25 13.38 -2.61 -8.18
CA ILE A 25 12.86 -1.36 -8.73
C ILE A 25 13.86 -0.22 -8.56
N ARG A 26 14.65 -0.24 -7.47
CA ARG A 26 15.61 0.80 -7.07
C ARG A 26 15.02 2.22 -7.11
N PRO A 27 13.90 2.46 -6.41
CA PRO A 27 13.29 3.79 -6.41
C PRO A 27 14.16 4.82 -5.68
N PRO A 28 14.03 6.12 -6.03
CA PRO A 28 14.63 7.21 -5.27
C PRO A 28 14.17 7.20 -3.80
N ARG A 29 15.04 7.62 -2.88
CA ARG A 29 14.72 7.68 -1.43
C ARG A 29 13.41 8.42 -1.11
N PRO A 30 13.08 9.57 -1.74
CA PRO A 30 11.81 10.26 -1.48
C PRO A 30 10.58 9.41 -1.82
N VAL A 31 10.67 8.56 -2.85
CA VAL A 31 9.58 7.65 -3.22
C VAL A 31 9.43 6.55 -2.16
N ILE A 32 10.54 5.98 -1.68
CA ILE A 32 10.51 4.98 -0.60
C ILE A 32 9.82 5.57 0.64
N GLN A 33 10.25 6.76 1.07
CA GLN A 33 9.66 7.44 2.23
C GLN A 33 8.18 7.74 2.02
N ALA A 34 7.80 8.26 0.85
CA ALA A 34 6.40 8.52 0.53
C ALA A 34 5.55 7.24 0.57
N THR A 35 6.05 6.12 0.04
CA THR A 35 5.32 4.84 0.07
C THR A 35 5.15 4.31 1.50
N LEU A 36 6.19 4.43 2.33
CA LEU A 36 6.13 4.03 3.74
C LEU A 36 5.18 4.92 4.55
N LEU A 37 5.19 6.23 4.33
CA LEU A 37 4.27 7.16 4.99
C LEU A 37 2.83 6.95 4.54
N GLY A 38 2.59 6.74 3.25
CA GLY A 38 1.27 6.38 2.73
C GLY A 38 0.78 5.05 3.33
N GLY A 39 1.65 4.03 3.37
CA GLY A 39 1.34 2.75 3.99
C GLY A 39 1.10 2.86 5.49
N LEU A 40 1.87 3.67 6.21
CA LEU A 40 1.66 3.94 7.63
C LEU A 40 0.30 4.58 7.87
N THR A 41 -0.08 5.59 7.09
CA THR A 41 -1.41 6.22 7.14
C THR A 41 -2.50 5.16 6.96
N MET A 42 -2.37 4.31 5.95
CA MET A 42 -3.30 3.20 5.72
C MET A 42 -3.35 2.24 6.92
N GLY A 43 -2.20 1.87 7.49
CA GLY A 43 -2.12 1.00 8.67
C GLY A 43 -2.79 1.59 9.90
N ILE A 44 -2.58 2.88 10.17
CA ILE A 44 -3.22 3.60 11.29
C ILE A 44 -4.73 3.64 11.11
N ILE A 45 -5.22 3.95 9.91
CA ILE A 45 -6.68 3.96 9.64
C ILE A 45 -7.27 2.56 9.84
N ASN A 46 -6.58 1.49 9.40
CA ASN A 46 -7.00 0.10 9.65
C ASN A 46 -7.11 -0.19 11.15
N VAL A 47 -6.07 0.13 11.92
CA VAL A 47 -6.05 -0.03 13.39
C VAL A 47 -7.24 0.66 14.05
N LEU A 48 -7.48 1.93 13.69
CA LEU A 48 -8.57 2.72 14.28
C LEU A 48 -9.94 2.17 13.89
N ALA A 49 -10.11 1.73 12.63
CA ALA A 49 -11.36 1.17 12.15
C ALA A 49 -11.66 -0.19 12.82
N ASP A 50 -10.66 -1.04 13.00
CA ASP A 50 -10.81 -2.32 13.71
C ASP A 50 -11.15 -2.11 15.18
N LEU A 51 -10.54 -1.12 15.83
CA LEU A 51 -10.86 -0.78 17.21
C LEU A 51 -12.31 -0.27 17.33
N LEU A 52 -12.72 0.59 16.41
CA LEU A 52 -14.10 1.08 16.35
C LEU A 52 -15.09 -0.06 16.10
N ALA A 53 -14.77 -0.95 15.16
CA ALA A 53 -15.62 -2.09 14.82
C ALA A 53 -15.79 -3.06 15.98
N TYR A 54 -14.74 -3.28 16.77
CA TYR A 54 -14.80 -4.08 17.99
C TYR A 54 -15.81 -3.49 18.97
N TYR A 55 -15.69 -2.20 19.30
CA TYR A 55 -16.61 -1.54 20.25
C TYR A 55 -18.03 -1.38 19.70
N ALA A 56 -18.19 -1.25 18.38
CA ALA A 56 -19.49 -1.14 17.71
C ALA A 56 -20.13 -2.51 17.41
N ASN A 57 -19.48 -3.62 17.77
CA ASN A 57 -19.92 -4.99 17.48
C ASN A 57 -20.16 -5.24 15.97
N TRP A 58 -19.33 -4.68 15.10
CA TRP A 58 -19.40 -4.94 13.66
C TRP A 58 -18.60 -6.19 13.29
N TRP A 59 -17.33 -6.22 13.69
CA TRP A 59 -16.46 -7.39 13.61
C TRP A 59 -15.43 -7.36 14.73
N HIS A 60 -14.86 -8.51 15.04
CA HIS A 60 -13.76 -8.67 15.99
C HIS A 60 -12.83 -9.80 15.53
N TYR A 61 -11.65 -9.89 16.11
CA TYR A 61 -10.72 -10.98 15.83
C TYR A 61 -10.79 -12.06 16.91
N ASP A 62 -10.95 -13.31 16.50
CA ASP A 62 -10.93 -14.47 17.39
C ASP A 62 -9.52 -15.09 17.42
N LEU A 63 -8.63 -14.43 18.17
CA LEU A 63 -7.23 -14.82 18.32
C LEU A 63 -6.79 -14.65 19.77
N SER A 64 -5.93 -15.55 20.24
CA SER A 64 -5.28 -15.39 21.54
C SER A 64 -4.15 -14.36 21.47
N TRP A 65 -3.92 -13.66 22.60
CA TRP A 65 -2.82 -12.70 22.80
C TRP A 65 -2.92 -11.39 22.01
N LEU A 66 -4.14 -10.93 21.71
CA LEU A 66 -4.35 -9.60 21.12
C LEU A 66 -4.01 -8.49 22.13
N ILE A 67 -3.40 -7.42 21.64
CA ILE A 67 -3.15 -6.20 22.40
C ILE A 67 -4.22 -5.20 21.99
N LEU A 68 -4.99 -4.68 22.95
CA LEU A 68 -6.15 -3.81 22.70
C LEU A 68 -7.20 -4.42 21.74
N HIS A 69 -7.36 -5.75 21.75
CA HIS A 69 -8.24 -6.49 20.82
C HIS A 69 -7.79 -6.43 19.34
N LEU A 70 -6.58 -5.96 19.07
CA LEU A 70 -6.05 -5.77 17.72
C LEU A 70 -4.96 -6.81 17.39
N PRO A 71 -4.99 -7.40 16.18
CA PRO A 71 -3.95 -8.28 15.69
C PRO A 71 -2.79 -7.44 15.13
N LEU A 72 -2.04 -6.77 16.00
CA LEU A 72 -1.03 -5.78 15.61
C LEU A 72 -0.08 -6.22 14.47
N PRO A 73 0.43 -7.47 14.44
CA PRO A 73 1.26 -7.94 13.34
C PRO A 73 0.59 -7.90 11.95
N PHE A 74 -0.73 -7.97 11.86
CA PHE A 74 -1.45 -7.97 10.58
C PHE A 74 -1.29 -6.65 9.85
N TYR A 75 -1.15 -5.54 10.58
CA TYR A 75 -1.01 -4.20 9.99
C TYR A 75 0.31 -3.97 9.27
N ALA A 76 1.31 -4.84 9.44
CA ALA A 76 2.52 -4.79 8.63
C ALA A 76 2.24 -5.04 7.14
N THR A 77 1.25 -5.88 6.82
CA THR A 77 0.86 -6.17 5.44
C THR A 77 0.29 -4.95 4.71
N PRO A 78 -0.72 -4.23 5.22
CA PRO A 78 -1.19 -3.00 4.57
C PRO A 78 -0.11 -1.91 4.52
N ILE A 79 0.78 -1.83 5.51
CA ILE A 79 1.87 -0.85 5.49
C ILE A 79 2.89 -1.17 4.39
N LEU A 80 3.45 -2.38 4.39
CA LEU A 80 4.60 -2.74 3.54
C LEU A 80 4.20 -3.26 2.16
N ILE A 81 3.08 -3.96 2.04
CA ILE A 81 2.64 -4.56 0.77
C ILE A 81 1.70 -3.62 0.03
N TYR A 82 0.56 -3.24 0.63
CA TYR A 82 -0.42 -2.43 -0.11
C TYR A 82 0.03 -0.97 -0.24
N GLY A 83 0.50 -0.36 0.85
CA GLY A 83 1.04 1.00 0.82
C GLY A 83 2.50 1.08 0.38
N GLY A 84 3.33 0.11 0.73
CA GLY A 84 4.73 0.06 0.28
C GLY A 84 4.84 -0.35 -1.18
N VAL A 85 4.70 -1.65 -1.45
CA VAL A 85 4.83 -2.21 -2.81
C VAL A 85 3.75 -1.69 -3.76
N GLY A 86 2.48 -1.63 -3.33
CA GLY A 86 1.36 -1.21 -4.18
C GLY A 86 1.54 0.21 -4.70
N TYR A 87 1.77 1.19 -3.81
CA TYR A 87 2.01 2.58 -4.24
C TYR A 87 3.30 2.72 -5.05
N LEU A 88 4.36 1.97 -4.71
CA LEU A 88 5.61 1.94 -5.48
C LEU A 88 5.37 1.48 -6.92
N LEU A 89 4.59 0.41 -7.12
CA LEU A 89 4.25 -0.09 -8.45
C LEU A 89 3.35 0.88 -9.20
N ILE A 90 2.35 1.47 -8.53
CA ILE A 90 1.52 2.52 -9.12
C ILE A 90 2.39 3.66 -9.65
N TRP A 91 3.33 4.17 -8.84
CA TRP A 91 4.29 5.19 -9.26
C TRP A 91 5.17 4.75 -10.43
N ARG A 92 5.70 3.52 -10.37
CA ARG A 92 6.62 2.97 -11.38
C ARG A 92 5.96 2.88 -12.76
N PHE A 93 4.67 2.56 -12.79
CA PHE A 93 3.89 2.33 -14.00
C PHE A 93 2.94 3.48 -14.36
N TRP A 94 2.88 4.55 -13.57
CA TRP A 94 1.97 5.67 -13.79
C TRP A 94 2.13 6.34 -15.16
N GLN A 95 3.39 6.46 -15.61
CA GLN A 95 3.74 7.11 -16.88
C GLN A 95 3.90 6.09 -18.01
N GLY A 96 3.28 6.39 -19.17
CA GLY A 96 3.45 5.62 -20.42
C GLY A 96 2.54 4.39 -20.55
N ARG A 97 3.01 3.38 -21.29
CA ARG A 97 2.23 2.18 -21.66
C ARG A 97 1.81 1.31 -20.46
N GLY A 98 2.46 1.45 -19.31
CA GLY A 98 2.14 0.72 -18.08
C GLY A 98 0.97 1.31 -17.28
N ARG A 99 0.41 2.44 -17.68
CA ARG A 99 -0.60 3.17 -16.89
C ARG A 99 -1.84 2.35 -16.57
N TRP A 100 -2.27 1.47 -17.49
CA TRP A 100 -3.40 0.57 -17.23
C TRP A 100 -3.15 -0.35 -16.03
N PHE A 101 -1.91 -0.84 -15.86
CA PHE A 101 -1.53 -1.67 -14.73
C PHE A 101 -1.52 -0.86 -13.42
N ALA A 102 -1.06 0.38 -13.47
CA ALA A 102 -1.16 1.28 -12.32
C ALA A 102 -2.63 1.55 -11.92
N LEU A 103 -3.53 1.74 -12.88
CA LEU A 103 -4.97 1.89 -12.63
C LEU A 103 -5.59 0.60 -12.07
N LEU A 104 -5.20 -0.55 -12.62
CA LEU A 104 -5.60 -1.87 -12.11
C LEU A 104 -5.19 -2.02 -10.64
N LEU A 105 -3.98 -1.62 -10.25
CA LEU A 105 -3.55 -1.66 -8.85
C LEU A 105 -4.30 -0.66 -7.99
N LEU A 106 -4.49 0.58 -8.48
CA LEU A 106 -5.15 1.66 -7.75
C LEU A 106 -6.60 1.29 -7.38
N ILE A 107 -7.32 0.64 -8.30
CA ILE A 107 -8.71 0.22 -8.08
C ILE A 107 -8.76 -1.19 -7.48
N GLY A 108 -7.92 -2.08 -8.00
CA GLY A 108 -7.97 -3.51 -7.70
C GLY A 108 -7.50 -3.86 -6.30
N ILE A 109 -6.48 -3.19 -5.74
CA ILE A 109 -5.99 -3.50 -4.38
C ILE A 109 -7.10 -3.36 -3.32
N PRO A 110 -7.77 -2.21 -3.17
CA PRO A 110 -8.79 -2.07 -2.13
C PRO A 110 -9.99 -2.99 -2.35
N LEU A 111 -10.41 -3.19 -3.61
CA LEU A 111 -11.53 -4.10 -3.92
C LEU A 111 -11.19 -5.56 -3.67
N PHE A 112 -10.01 -5.99 -4.10
CA PHE A 112 -9.51 -7.34 -3.88
C PHE A 112 -9.42 -7.64 -2.39
N ARG A 113 -8.97 -6.67 -1.58
CA ARG A 113 -8.86 -6.85 -0.14
C ARG A 113 -10.20 -6.95 0.57
N ALA A 114 -11.11 -6.04 0.27
CA ALA A 114 -12.48 -6.13 0.77
C ALA A 114 -13.14 -7.47 0.39
N PHE A 115 -12.90 -7.94 -0.84
CA PHE A 115 -13.38 -9.25 -1.30
C PHE A 115 -12.74 -10.42 -0.55
N THR A 116 -11.41 -10.42 -0.37
CA THR A 116 -10.73 -11.52 0.36
C THR A 116 -11.14 -11.59 1.82
N ASP A 117 -11.42 -10.46 2.46
CA ASP A 117 -11.87 -10.44 3.85
C ASP A 117 -13.33 -10.92 3.96
N PHE A 118 -14.19 -10.53 3.01
CA PHE A 118 -15.56 -11.08 2.88
C PHE A 118 -15.55 -12.59 2.67
N PHE A 119 -14.79 -13.06 1.67
CA PHE A 119 -14.70 -14.47 1.32
C PHE A 119 -14.07 -15.30 2.43
N GLY A 120 -12.97 -14.79 3.00
CA GLY A 120 -12.26 -15.42 4.12
C GLY A 120 -13.15 -15.62 5.35
N THR A 121 -14.02 -14.66 5.63
CA THR A 121 -14.87 -14.67 6.83
C THR A 121 -16.17 -15.44 6.63
N ASN A 122 -16.84 -15.26 5.48
CA ASN A 122 -18.20 -15.76 5.26
C ASN A 122 -18.28 -17.03 4.40
N VAL A 123 -17.23 -17.34 3.62
CA VAL A 123 -17.27 -18.45 2.66
C VAL A 123 -16.32 -19.55 3.07
N SER A 124 -15.03 -19.23 3.23
CA SER A 124 -14.01 -20.24 3.55
C SER A 124 -13.78 -20.44 5.04
N HIS A 125 -14.33 -19.56 5.90
CA HIS A 125 -14.07 -19.53 7.35
C HIS A 125 -12.58 -19.64 7.71
N SER A 126 -11.72 -19.12 6.83
CA SER A 126 -10.27 -19.17 6.96
C SER A 126 -9.71 -17.85 7.48
N SER A 127 -10.57 -16.85 7.67
CA SER A 127 -10.24 -15.57 8.29
C SER A 127 -10.28 -15.69 9.82
N TYR A 128 -9.44 -14.89 10.48
CA TYR A 128 -9.48 -14.72 11.94
C TYR A 128 -10.50 -13.66 12.38
N ALA A 129 -11.05 -12.89 11.44
CA ALA A 129 -12.10 -11.93 11.71
C ALA A 129 -13.45 -12.67 11.78
N VAL A 130 -14.26 -12.31 12.77
CA VAL A 130 -15.63 -12.78 12.98
C VAL A 130 -16.56 -11.60 12.78
N TRP A 131 -17.53 -11.74 11.88
CA TRP A 131 -18.51 -10.69 11.60
C TRP A 131 -19.72 -10.83 12.50
N ALA A 132 -19.95 -9.83 13.33
CA ALA A 132 -21.03 -9.79 14.31
C ALA A 132 -22.24 -8.96 13.84
N SER A 133 -22.12 -8.27 12.70
CA SER A 133 -23.17 -7.41 12.15
C SER A 133 -23.38 -7.64 10.64
N PRO A 134 -24.62 -7.53 10.13
CA PRO A 134 -24.90 -7.53 8.68
C PRO A 134 -24.21 -6.37 7.94
N LEU A 135 -23.89 -5.28 8.65
CA LEU A 135 -23.22 -4.11 8.08
C LEU A 135 -21.71 -4.31 7.92
N ALA A 136 -21.12 -5.35 8.53
CA ALA A 136 -19.68 -5.58 8.53
C ALA A 136 -19.08 -5.62 7.11
N ALA A 137 -19.81 -6.22 6.15
CA ALA A 137 -19.38 -6.29 4.76
C ALA A 137 -19.17 -4.91 4.12
N ILE A 138 -20.19 -4.07 4.25
CA ILE A 138 -20.22 -2.74 3.64
C ILE A 138 -19.19 -1.84 4.32
N LEU A 139 -19.14 -1.90 5.66
CA LEU A 139 -18.20 -1.12 6.45
C LEU A 139 -16.76 -1.53 6.20
N ASN A 140 -16.48 -2.83 6.03
CA ASN A 140 -15.17 -3.33 5.61
C ASN A 140 -14.76 -2.79 4.24
N LEU A 141 -15.67 -2.81 3.26
CA LEU A 141 -15.39 -2.22 1.94
C LEU A 141 -15.06 -0.73 2.04
N LEU A 142 -15.90 0.04 2.74
CA LEU A 142 -15.68 1.47 2.94
C LEU A 142 -14.36 1.75 3.66
N GLN A 143 -14.05 0.96 4.69
CA GLN A 143 -12.81 1.05 5.45
C GLN A 143 -11.58 0.82 4.55
N TRP A 144 -11.58 -0.21 3.70
CA TRP A 144 -10.49 -0.45 2.74
C TRP A 144 -10.35 0.68 1.73
N LEU A 145 -11.45 1.21 1.20
CA LEU A 145 -11.42 2.35 0.27
C LEU A 145 -10.84 3.59 0.96
N ILE A 146 -11.32 3.94 2.15
CA ILE A 146 -10.86 5.10 2.91
C ILE A 146 -9.38 4.96 3.26
N ALA A 147 -8.98 3.83 3.86
CA ALA A 147 -7.59 3.61 4.27
C ALA A 147 -6.62 3.65 3.08
N PHE A 148 -6.98 2.97 1.99
CA PHE A 148 -6.12 2.90 0.81
C PHE A 148 -6.01 4.25 0.10
N TYR A 149 -7.12 4.98 -0.11
CA TYR A 149 -7.07 6.26 -0.81
C TYR A 149 -6.51 7.39 0.05
N ALA A 150 -6.71 7.38 1.37
CA ALA A 150 -6.04 8.32 2.28
C ALA A 150 -4.53 8.11 2.29
N GLY A 151 -4.07 6.86 2.37
CA GLY A 151 -2.66 6.51 2.24
C GLY A 151 -2.09 6.91 0.88
N TYR A 152 -2.83 6.65 -0.20
CA TYR A 152 -2.42 7.02 -1.56
C TYR A 152 -2.36 8.54 -1.75
N PHE A 153 -3.26 9.29 -1.13
CA PHE A 153 -3.24 10.74 -1.14
C PHE A 153 -1.97 11.29 -0.49
N VAL A 154 -1.62 10.82 0.71
CA VAL A 154 -0.35 11.17 1.38
C VAL A 154 0.84 10.81 0.50
N PHE A 155 0.84 9.60 -0.06
CA PHE A 155 1.87 9.17 -1.00
C PHE A 155 2.01 10.14 -2.19
N ARG A 156 0.90 10.52 -2.83
CA ARG A 156 0.88 11.39 -4.01
C ARG A 156 1.38 12.81 -3.72
N LEU A 157 1.13 13.32 -2.52
CA LEU A 157 1.61 14.64 -2.09
C LEU A 157 3.14 14.67 -1.92
N LEU A 158 3.73 13.56 -1.50
CA LEU A 158 5.15 13.48 -1.13
C LEU A 158 6.04 12.90 -2.23
N ALA A 159 5.48 12.05 -3.09
CA ALA A 159 6.26 11.34 -4.11
C ALA A 159 6.60 12.26 -5.30
N PRO A 160 7.87 12.38 -5.70
CA PRO A 160 8.23 13.15 -6.88
C PRO A 160 7.62 12.55 -8.14
N ALA A 161 7.18 13.42 -9.05
CA ALA A 161 6.75 13.01 -10.38
C ALA A 161 7.92 12.36 -11.12
N ARG A 162 7.64 11.25 -11.80
CA ARG A 162 8.65 10.58 -12.61
C ARG A 162 8.84 11.34 -13.91
N VAL A 163 9.99 12.00 -14.07
CA VAL A 163 10.39 12.65 -15.33
C VAL A 163 10.64 11.54 -16.36
N ALA A 164 9.96 11.61 -17.50
CA ALA A 164 10.20 10.67 -18.58
C ALA A 164 11.62 10.89 -19.14
N PRO A 165 12.39 9.83 -19.44
CA PRO A 165 13.77 9.97 -19.92
C PRO A 165 13.90 10.82 -21.19
N ALA A 166 12.84 10.90 -22.00
CA ALA A 166 12.83 11.73 -23.22
C ALA A 166 13.00 13.24 -22.96
N MET A 167 12.59 13.77 -21.80
CA MET A 167 12.80 15.19 -21.47
C MET A 167 14.24 15.49 -21.06
N THR A 168 14.96 14.51 -20.52
CA THR A 168 16.34 14.69 -20.08
C THR A 168 17.27 14.73 -21.29
N THR A 169 17.08 13.85 -22.27
CA THR A 169 17.88 13.83 -23.51
C THR A 169 17.70 15.12 -24.33
N GLN A 170 16.47 15.64 -24.44
CA GLN A 170 16.23 16.90 -25.18
C GLN A 170 16.84 18.13 -24.50
N ARG A 171 16.97 18.13 -23.17
CA ARG A 171 17.62 19.21 -22.44
C ARG A 171 19.14 19.16 -22.63
N ASP A 172 19.74 17.99 -22.48
CA ASP A 172 21.18 17.80 -22.70
C ASP A 172 21.58 18.08 -24.17
N GLU A 173 20.73 17.75 -25.13
CA GLU A 173 20.94 18.07 -26.55
C GLU A 173 20.83 19.58 -26.85
N ARG A 174 19.89 20.29 -26.21
CA ARG A 174 19.80 21.76 -26.33
C ARG A 174 20.98 22.46 -25.70
N ASP A 175 21.34 22.09 -24.47
CA ASP A 175 22.44 22.71 -23.73
C ASP A 175 23.78 22.42 -24.47
N GLY A 176 23.93 21.23 -25.06
CA GLY A 176 25.07 20.90 -25.92
C GLY A 176 25.09 21.58 -27.30
N GLN A 177 23.93 22.01 -27.82
CA GLN A 177 23.84 22.82 -29.03
C GLN A 177 24.15 24.30 -28.75
N GLU A 178 23.65 24.88 -27.66
CA GLU A 178 23.96 26.26 -27.25
C GLU A 178 25.46 26.43 -26.95
N ALA A 179 26.09 25.45 -26.30
CA ALA A 179 27.54 25.45 -26.04
C ALA A 179 28.41 25.41 -27.32
N LYS A 180 27.88 24.91 -28.45
CA LYS A 180 28.59 24.91 -29.74
C LYS A 180 28.41 26.21 -30.55
N VAL A 181 27.38 27.00 -30.24
CA VAL A 181 27.08 28.26 -30.95
C VAL A 181 27.95 29.42 -30.44
N PHE A 182 28.49 29.31 -29.22
CA PHE A 182 29.45 30.26 -28.66
C PHE A 182 30.82 29.61 -28.43
N PRO A 183 31.60 29.32 -29.49
CA PRO A 183 33.01 29.03 -29.28
C PRO A 183 33.66 30.32 -28.74
N GLU A 184 34.20 30.25 -27.52
CA GLU A 184 35.03 31.31 -26.95
C GLU A 184 36.16 31.63 -27.96
N SER A 185 36.18 32.88 -28.40
CA SER A 185 37.12 33.46 -29.37
C SER A 185 38.48 33.75 -28.75
#